data_AF-Q0FI97-F1
#
_entry.id   AF-Q0FI97-F1
#
_cell.length_a   1.000
_cell.length_b   1.000
_cell.length_c   1.000
_cell.angle_alpha   90.00
_cell.angle_beta   90.00
_cell.angle_gamma   90.00
#
_symmetry.space_group_name_H-M   'P 1'
#
loop_
_entity.id
_entity.type
_entity.pdbx_description
1 polymer ?
#
loop_
_entity_poly.entity_id
_entity_poly.type
_entity_poly.pdbx_seq_one_letter_code
_entity_poly.pdbx_strand_id
1 'polypeptide(L)'
;MSGSGAKRVPIVHSVTVPFGHLDLRLHQLECGTRGWSLRPGGFQPAETRPVVNGALDGPALEAFIADMEIALSALRRFREDVGGAA
;
A
#
# COMPACT_ATOMS: atom_id res chain seq x y z
N MET A 1 1.29 -28.41 -12.92
CA MET A 1 0.76 -27.09 -12.54
C MET A 1 1.93 -26.23 -12.11
N SER A 2 2.55 -25.53 -13.07
CA SER A 2 3.74 -24.70 -12.81
C SER A 2 3.26 -23.34 -12.32
N GLY A 3 3.61 -22.97 -11.09
CA GLY A 3 3.27 -21.68 -10.52
C GLY A 3 3.92 -20.57 -11.35
N SER A 4 3.09 -19.72 -11.96
CA SER A 4 3.52 -18.51 -12.65
C SER A 4 4.25 -17.62 -11.64
N GLY A 5 5.58 -17.63 -11.72
CA GLY A 5 6.45 -16.80 -10.92
C GLY A 5 6.40 -15.38 -11.45
N ALA A 6 5.38 -14.62 -11.05
CA ALA A 6 5.25 -13.22 -11.42
C ALA A 6 6.54 -12.46 -11.06
N LYS A 7 7.25 -11.96 -12.08
CA LYS A 7 8.33 -10.99 -11.89
C LYS A 7 7.74 -9.69 -11.34
N ARG A 8 7.59 -9.62 -10.02
CA ARG A 8 7.25 -8.37 -9.32
C ARG A 8 8.40 -7.41 -9.52
N VAL A 9 8.11 -6.19 -9.97
CA VAL A 9 8.91 -5.02 -9.62
C VAL A 9 8.26 -4.44 -8.38
N PRO A 10 8.69 -4.83 -7.16
CA PRO A 10 8.01 -4.39 -5.96
C PRO A 10 8.53 -3.01 -5.61
N ILE A 11 7.72 -1.98 -5.82
CA ILE A 11 7.91 -0.75 -5.05
C ILE A 11 7.30 -1.04 -3.69
N VAL A 12 8.16 -1.27 -2.70
CA VAL A 12 7.76 -1.48 -1.31
C VAL A 12 8.02 -0.19 -0.54
N HIS A 13 6.97 0.39 0.01
CA HIS A 13 7.07 1.47 0.96
C HIS A 13 6.54 1.00 2.31
N SER A 14 7.38 1.03 3.33
CA SER A 14 6.98 0.70 4.70
C SER A 14 6.60 1.97 5.43
N VAL A 15 5.40 1.98 6.00
CA VAL A 15 4.92 3.02 6.91
C VAL A 15 4.93 2.46 8.32
N THR A 16 5.61 3.13 9.25
CA THR A 16 5.58 2.77 10.67
C THR A 16 4.33 3.36 11.32
N VAL A 17 3.53 2.53 11.96
CA VAL A 17 2.35 2.92 12.73
C VAL A 17 2.49 2.46 14.19
N PRO A 18 1.72 3.01 15.15
CA PRO A 18 1.93 2.74 16.59
C PRO A 18 1.83 1.27 17.02
N PHE A 19 1.23 0.42 16.18
CA PHE A 19 1.01 -1.01 16.43
C PHE A 19 1.83 -1.92 15.50
N GLY A 20 2.82 -1.38 14.76
CA GLY A 20 3.72 -2.16 13.91
C GLY A 20 4.05 -1.47 12.59
N HIS A 21 4.66 -2.20 11.65
CA HIS A 21 4.87 -1.70 10.30
C HIS A 21 3.69 -2.05 9.40
N LEU A 22 3.39 -1.21 8.43
CA LEU A 22 2.49 -1.50 7.32
C LEU A 22 3.28 -1.39 6.01
N ASP A 23 3.35 -2.48 5.27
CA ASP A 23 3.97 -2.54 3.94
C ASP A 23 2.91 -2.21 2.88
N LEU A 24 3.05 -1.07 2.21
CA LEU A 24 2.41 -0.82 0.92
C LEU A 24 3.29 -1.42 -0.19
N ARG A 25 2.74 -2.33 -0.97
CA ARG A 25 3.44 -2.96 -2.10
C ARG A 25 2.71 -2.68 -3.39
N LEU A 26 3.37 -1.99 -4.31
CA LEU A 26 2.93 -1.85 -5.69
C LEU A 26 3.60 -2.95 -6.52
N HIS A 27 2.84 -3.61 -7.39
CA HIS A 27 3.37 -4.69 -8.21
C HIS A 27 2.77 -4.66 -9.61
N GLN A 28 3.57 -5.07 -10.57
CA GLN A 28 3.15 -5.40 -11.92
C GLN A 28 3.36 -6.89 -12.15
N LEU A 29 2.37 -7.55 -12.76
CA LEU A 29 2.44 -8.94 -13.16
C LEU A 29 3.00 -9.06 -14.59
N GLU A 30 3.44 -10.25 -14.97
CA GLU A 30 3.98 -10.50 -16.32
C GLU A 30 2.96 -10.25 -17.44
N CYS A 31 1.67 -10.43 -17.15
CA CYS A 31 0.58 -10.09 -18.06
C CYS A 31 0.31 -8.58 -18.18
N GLY A 32 1.13 -7.73 -17.55
CA GLY A 32 1.03 -6.28 -17.60
C GLY A 32 0.09 -5.66 -16.55
N THR A 33 -0.79 -6.47 -15.95
CA THR A 33 -1.72 -6.08 -14.87
C THR A 33 -0.97 -5.47 -13.69
N ARG A 34 -1.48 -4.35 -13.18
CA ARG A 34 -0.90 -3.65 -12.04
C ARG A 34 -1.81 -3.75 -10.83
N GLY A 35 -1.22 -3.79 -9.64
CA GLY A 35 -1.97 -3.87 -8.41
C GLY A 35 -1.20 -3.35 -7.21
N TRP A 36 -1.93 -3.20 -6.11
CA TRP A 36 -1.37 -2.84 -4.82
C TRP A 36 -1.84 -3.81 -3.73
N SER A 37 -1.08 -3.89 -2.65
CA SER A 37 -1.54 -4.56 -1.43
C SER A 37 -0.97 -3.88 -0.20
N LEU A 38 -1.77 -3.83 0.86
CA LEU A 38 -1.36 -3.39 2.19
C LEU A 38 -1.30 -4.59 3.14
N ARG A 39 -0.19 -4.71 3.88
CA ARG A 39 0.06 -5.83 4.79
C ARG A 39 0.75 -5.35 6.06
N PRO A 40 0.50 -5.98 7.22
CA PRO A 40 1.38 -5.83 8.37
C PRO A 40 2.80 -6.28 8.03
N GLY A 41 3.79 -5.43 8.28
CA GLY A 41 5.21 -5.74 8.17
C GLY A 41 5.68 -6.56 9.37
N GLY A 42 6.73 -7.37 9.17
CA GLY A 42 7.29 -8.24 10.21
C GLY A 42 6.66 -9.64 10.32
N PHE A 43 5.58 -9.91 9.59
CA PHE A 43 5.03 -11.27 9.46
C PHE A 43 5.58 -11.97 8.22
N GLN A 44 5.80 -13.29 8.29
CA GLN A 44 6.32 -14.04 7.16
C GLN A 44 5.36 -13.93 5.94
N PRO A 45 5.88 -13.72 4.72
CA PRO A 45 5.05 -13.58 3.50
C PRO A 45 4.12 -14.76 3.21
N ALA A 46 4.44 -15.95 3.74
CA ALA A 46 3.65 -17.17 3.62
C ALA A 46 2.45 -17.20 4.58
N GLU A 47 2.52 -16.47 5.71
CA GLU A 47 1.54 -16.53 6.79
C GLU A 47 0.52 -15.37 6.74
N THR A 48 0.85 -14.28 6.04
CA THR A 48 -0.05 -13.11 5.94
C THR A 48 -0.63 -12.95 4.54
N ARG A 49 -1.91 -13.29 4.42
CA ARG A 49 -2.74 -12.81 3.31
C ARG A 49 -2.73 -11.29 3.32
N PRO A 50 -2.74 -10.62 2.15
CA PRO A 50 -2.94 -9.18 2.13
C PRO A 50 -4.25 -8.86 2.86
N VAL A 51 -4.18 -7.90 3.78
CA VAL A 51 -5.37 -7.45 4.52
C VAL A 51 -6.29 -6.71 3.56
N VAL A 52 -5.69 -5.96 2.62
CA VAL A 52 -6.38 -5.27 1.53
C VAL A 52 -5.51 -5.32 0.27
N ASN A 53 -6.13 -5.51 -0.88
CA ASN A 53 -5.50 -5.42 -2.20
C ASN A 53 -6.48 -4.90 -3.24
N GLY A 54 -5.94 -4.30 -4.31
CA GLY A 54 -6.75 -3.76 -5.40
C GLY A 54 -5.98 -3.68 -6.72
N ALA A 55 -6.72 -3.53 -7.82
CA ALA A 55 -6.16 -3.31 -9.15
C ALA A 55 -5.74 -1.84 -9.32
N LEU A 56 -4.73 -1.61 -10.14
CA LEU A 56 -4.24 -0.27 -10.54
C LEU A 56 -4.32 -0.07 -12.06
N ASP A 57 -5.16 -0.83 -12.75
CA ASP A 57 -5.32 -0.73 -14.19
C ASP A 57 -6.38 0.31 -14.56
N GLY A 58 -6.15 0.98 -15.71
CA GLY A 58 -7.04 2.04 -16.19
C GLY A 58 -7.23 3.18 -15.17
N PRO A 59 -8.47 3.65 -14.92
CA PRO A 59 -8.75 4.80 -14.06
C PRO A 59 -8.48 4.53 -12.56
N ALA A 60 -8.28 3.27 -12.17
CA ALA A 60 -8.05 2.91 -10.77
C ALA A 60 -6.74 3.48 -10.21
N LEU A 61 -5.72 3.69 -11.06
CA LEU A 61 -4.46 4.29 -10.62
C LEU A 61 -4.63 5.75 -10.20
N GLU A 62 -5.32 6.55 -11.02
CA GLU A 62 -5.56 7.96 -10.71
C GLU A 62 -6.43 8.14 -9.47
N ALA A 63 -7.46 7.30 -9.32
CA ALA A 63 -8.27 7.27 -8.11
C ALA A 63 -7.44 6.93 -6.87
N PHE A 64 -6.55 5.93 -6.96
CA PHE A 64 -5.67 5.55 -5.85
C PHE A 64 -4.71 6.68 -5.47
N ILE A 65 -4.15 7.42 -6.45
CA ILE A 65 -3.30 8.58 -6.20
C ILE A 65 -4.09 9.66 -5.46
N ALA A 66 -5.28 10.02 -5.95
CA ALA A 66 -6.14 11.03 -5.33
C ALA A 66 -6.50 10.66 -3.87
N ASP A 67 -6.83 9.40 -3.61
CA ASP A 67 -7.13 8.91 -2.25
C ASP A 67 -5.92 9.05 -1.31
N MET A 68 -4.71 8.74 -1.78
CA MET A 68 -3.48 8.88 -0.99
C MET A 68 -3.14 10.36 -0.70
N GLU A 69 -3.37 11.25 -1.66
CA GLU A 69 -3.18 12.70 -1.47
C GLU A 69 -4.16 13.27 -0.44
N ILE A 70 -5.42 12.84 -0.47
CA ILE A 70 -6.44 13.19 0.53
C ILE A 70 -6.03 12.67 1.91
N ALA A 71 -5.63 11.39 2.01
CA ALA A 71 -5.20 10.79 3.27
C ALA A 71 -3.99 11.54 3.88
N LEU A 72 -2.99 11.87 3.07
CA LEU A 72 -1.83 12.64 3.52
C LEU A 72 -2.22 14.05 3.99
N SER A 73 -3.13 14.70 3.27
CA SER A 73 -3.65 16.03 3.65
C SER A 73 -4.39 15.98 4.98
N ALA A 74 -5.23 14.95 5.20
CA ALA A 74 -5.94 14.73 6.46
C ALA A 74 -4.96 14.48 7.63
N LEU A 75 -3.93 13.67 7.43
CA LEU A 75 -2.89 13.42 8.45
C LEU A 75 -2.12 14.69 8.83
N ARG A 76 -1.79 15.53 7.86
CA ARG A 76 -1.12 16.82 8.10
C ARG A 76 -1.99 17.75 8.92
N ARG A 77 -3.27 17.86 8.57
CA ARG A 77 -4.26 18.64 9.34
C ARG A 77 -4.41 18.11 10.76
N PHE A 78 -4.53 16.79 10.93
CA PHE A 78 -4.59 16.19 12.26
C PHE A 78 -3.36 16.52 13.11
N ARG A 79 -2.16 16.49 12.52
CA ARG A 79 -0.93 16.91 13.20
C ARG A 79 -0.97 18.37 13.62
N GLU A 80 -1.54 19.26 12.80
CA GLU A 80 -1.72 20.67 13.14
C GLU A 80 -2.74 20.85 14.28
N ASP A 81 -3.87 20.13 14.22
CA ASP A 81 -4.94 20.20 15.23
C ASP A 81 -4.47 19.63 16.59
N VAL A 82 -3.69 18.54 16.59
CA VAL A 82 -3.16 17.91 17.82
C VAL A 82 -1.89 18.60 18.32
N GLY A 83 -1.06 19.10 17.42
CA GLY A 83 0.16 19.85 17.76
C GLY A 83 -0.12 21.31 18.12
N GLY A 84 -1.35 21.79 17.88
CA GLY A 84 -1.81 23.17 18.09
C GLY A 84 -2.67 23.36 19.33
N ALA A 85 -2.14 22.93 20.48
CA ALA A 85 -2.41 23.50 21.81
C ALA A 85 -1.13 23.33 22.66
N ALA A 86 -0.04 23.92 22.18
CA ALA A 86 1.18 24.16 22.94
C ALA A 86 1.42 25.68 23.00
#